data_AF-A0A1B8ZUT6-F1
#
_entry.id   AF-A0A1B8ZUT6-F1
#
_cell.length_a   1.000
_cell.length_b   1.000
_cell.length_c   1.000
_cell.angle_alpha   90.00
_cell.angle_beta   90.00
_cell.angle_gamma   90.00
#
_symmetry.space_group_name_H-M   'P 1'
#
loop_
_entity.id
_entity.type
_entity.pdbx_description
1 polymer ?
#
loop_
_entity_poly.entity_id
_entity_poly.type
_entity_poly.pdbx_seq_one_letter_code
_entity_poly.pdbx_strand_id
1 'polypeptide(L)'
;MVRNSRYMVASDAENEILGLKYFGPKSKDPLSLVLMLSGLNPSAPANMYSFSIIASLFVPKDAWIAVGNTDTMNEWGKDYIKYDIRSDGFFSYPKSPNLVLGVTNPVSGKIILAPILFNGKSTNYGLADVIIHEGKHFLNWKNGVFQGTHPMMIALDEVSAYLAAGEWTGVIGSGIEDFIGTIVKYMLNFK
;
A
#
# COMPACT_ATOMS: atom_id res chain seq x y z
N MET A 1 -19.16 -10.95 23.44
CA MET A 1 -17.82 -11.29 22.92
C MET A 1 -17.39 -10.13 22.04
N VAL A 2 -16.51 -9.26 22.54
CA VAL A 2 -16.14 -8.00 21.89
C VAL A 2 -15.25 -8.32 20.69
N ARG A 3 -15.74 -8.06 19.47
CA ARG A 3 -14.97 -8.22 18.23
C ARG A 3 -13.95 -7.09 18.18
N ASN A 4 -12.74 -7.35 18.69
CA ASN A 4 -11.62 -6.44 18.55
C ASN A 4 -11.32 -6.25 17.06
N SER A 5 -11.44 -4.99 16.64
CA SER A 5 -11.27 -4.54 15.28
C SER A 5 -9.85 -4.83 14.80
N ARG A 6 -9.78 -5.44 13.63
CA ARG A 6 -8.58 -5.76 12.87
C ARG A 6 -8.12 -4.48 12.18
N TYR A 7 -6.83 -4.18 12.20
CA TYR A 7 -6.25 -2.98 11.59
C TYR A 7 -4.97 -3.36 10.84
N MET A 8 -4.88 -3.01 9.57
CA MET A 8 -3.61 -2.85 8.83
C MET A 8 -3.64 -1.41 8.28
N VAL A 9 -2.52 -0.71 8.38
CA VAL A 9 -2.42 0.72 8.12
C VAL A 9 -1.64 0.89 6.83
N ALA A 10 -2.40 0.79 5.74
CA ALA A 10 -2.10 1.21 4.39
C ALA A 10 -0.94 2.19 4.15
N SER A 11 -0.34 2.09 2.96
CA SER A 11 0.65 3.07 2.49
C SER A 11 0.12 4.52 2.62
N ASP A 12 0.65 5.24 3.59
CA ASP A 12 0.22 6.59 3.92
C ASP A 12 0.67 7.58 2.84
N ALA A 13 -0.26 8.39 2.33
CA ALA A 13 0.08 9.58 1.56
C ALA A 13 0.46 10.70 2.53
N GLU A 14 1.75 10.99 2.67
CA GLU A 14 2.18 12.15 3.45
C GLU A 14 1.67 13.45 2.80
N ASN A 15 0.88 14.21 3.57
CA ASN A 15 0.50 15.60 3.33
C ASN A 15 -0.25 15.91 2.02
N GLU A 16 -1.22 15.08 1.61
CA GLU A 16 -2.07 15.36 0.42
C GLU A 16 -1.28 15.51 -0.91
N ILE A 17 0.03 15.24 -0.89
CA ILE A 17 0.90 15.31 -2.05
C ILE A 17 0.96 13.91 -2.64
N LEU A 18 0.18 13.71 -3.70
CA LEU A 18 0.23 12.51 -4.53
C LEU A 18 1.57 12.45 -5.24
N GLY A 19 2.41 11.52 -4.79
CA GLY A 19 3.75 11.35 -5.31
C GLY A 19 4.74 12.21 -4.53
N LEU A 20 5.52 11.53 -3.69
CA LEU A 20 6.93 11.79 -3.38
C LEU A 20 7.45 13.14 -3.90
N LYS A 21 7.21 14.23 -3.16
CA LYS A 21 7.92 15.50 -3.41
C LYS A 21 9.43 15.42 -3.10
N TYR A 22 9.93 14.25 -2.72
CA TYR A 22 11.33 14.04 -2.37
C TYR A 22 12.09 13.11 -3.32
N PHE A 23 11.42 12.25 -4.09
CA PHE A 23 12.10 11.25 -4.91
C PHE A 23 11.32 10.93 -6.18
N GLY A 24 11.37 11.83 -7.17
CA GLY A 24 11.06 11.45 -8.55
C GLY A 24 12.01 10.32 -9.02
N PRO A 25 11.67 9.60 -10.10
CA PRO A 25 12.48 8.49 -10.60
C PRO A 25 13.93 8.94 -10.74
N LYS A 26 14.83 8.31 -9.99
CA LYS A 26 16.26 8.46 -10.24
C LYS A 26 16.50 7.53 -11.42
N SER A 27 17.07 8.00 -12.51
CA SER A 27 17.25 7.23 -13.76
C SER A 27 18.09 5.94 -13.64
N LYS A 28 18.37 5.47 -12.42
CA LYS A 28 19.19 4.31 -12.06
C LYS A 28 18.62 3.42 -10.94
N ASP A 29 17.46 3.73 -10.35
CA ASP A 29 16.88 2.80 -9.35
C ASP A 29 16.25 1.56 -10.05
N PRO A 30 16.22 0.39 -9.39
CA PRO A 30 15.68 -0.84 -9.97
C PRO A 30 14.24 -0.72 -10.47
N LEU A 31 13.37 0.01 -9.76
CA LEU A 31 11.98 0.21 -10.12
C LEU A 31 11.85 0.97 -11.44
N SER A 32 12.54 2.11 -11.56
CA SER A 32 12.59 2.92 -12.76
C SER A 32 13.06 2.10 -13.97
N LEU A 33 14.09 1.26 -13.79
CA LEU A 33 14.60 0.39 -14.86
C LEU A 33 13.56 -0.63 -15.31
N VAL A 34 12.92 -1.35 -14.38
CA VAL A 34 11.92 -2.38 -14.72
C VAL A 34 10.69 -1.77 -15.39
N LEU A 35 10.23 -0.59 -14.93
CA LEU A 35 9.14 0.13 -15.57
C LEU A 35 9.49 0.52 -17.02
N MET A 36 10.68 1.09 -17.25
CA MET A 36 11.14 1.45 -18.59
C MET A 36 11.27 0.23 -19.51
N LEU A 37 11.85 -0.87 -19.02
CA LEU A 37 11.96 -2.13 -19.77
C LEU A 37 10.60 -2.73 -20.11
N SER A 38 9.58 -2.45 -19.30
CA SER A 38 8.19 -2.87 -19.52
C SER A 38 7.39 -1.90 -20.39
N GLY A 39 8.05 -0.88 -20.97
CA GLY A 39 7.42 0.11 -21.85
C GLY A 39 6.67 1.22 -21.13
N LEU A 40 6.88 1.39 -19.82
CA LEU A 40 6.28 2.46 -19.03
C LEU A 40 7.31 3.56 -18.73
N ASN A 41 6.96 4.82 -19.00
CA ASN A 41 7.73 5.96 -18.49
C ASN A 41 7.43 6.13 -16.98
N PRO A 42 8.41 6.01 -16.07
CA PRO A 42 8.17 6.11 -14.63
C PRO A 42 7.53 7.44 -14.19
N SER A 43 7.84 8.54 -14.87
CA SER A 43 7.29 9.88 -14.58
C SER A 43 5.94 10.15 -15.22
N ALA A 44 5.48 9.31 -16.15
CA ALA A 44 4.19 9.53 -16.80
C ALA A 44 3.03 9.24 -15.83
N PRO A 45 1.87 9.92 -16.01
CA PRO A 45 0.70 9.66 -15.19
C PRO A 45 0.25 8.20 -15.24
N ALA A 46 -0.08 7.66 -14.07
CA ALA A 46 -0.66 6.34 -13.92
C ALA A 46 -2.08 6.27 -14.50
N ASN A 47 -2.40 5.13 -15.11
CA ASN A 47 -3.68 4.83 -15.73
C ASN A 47 -3.95 3.32 -15.68
N MET A 48 -5.11 2.88 -16.16
CA MET A 48 -5.47 1.45 -16.10
C MET A 48 -4.55 0.54 -16.94
N TYR A 49 -3.95 1.07 -18.01
CA TYR A 49 -2.96 0.31 -18.79
C TYR A 49 -1.69 0.08 -17.97
N SER A 50 -1.15 1.12 -17.34
CA SER A 50 0.03 0.95 -16.48
C SER A 50 -0.27 0.11 -15.25
N PHE A 51 -1.46 0.20 -14.65
CA PHE A 51 -1.91 -0.72 -13.60
C PHE A 51 -1.79 -2.19 -14.02
N SER A 52 -2.30 -2.54 -15.20
CA SER A 52 -2.28 -3.94 -15.67
C SER A 52 -0.85 -4.49 -15.79
N ILE A 53 0.08 -3.67 -16.30
CA ILE A 53 1.49 -4.04 -16.44
C ILE A 53 2.15 -4.13 -15.07
N ILE A 54 2.03 -3.09 -14.23
CA ILE A 54 2.67 -3.02 -12.93
C ILE A 54 2.18 -4.15 -12.01
N ALA A 55 0.87 -4.41 -11.97
CA ALA A 55 0.32 -5.55 -11.23
C ALA A 55 0.91 -6.87 -11.73
N SER A 56 1.05 -7.07 -13.05
CA SER A 56 1.63 -8.31 -13.59
C SER A 56 3.11 -8.52 -13.23
N LEU A 57 3.84 -7.45 -12.94
CA LEU A 57 5.26 -7.48 -12.57
C LEU A 57 5.45 -7.80 -11.08
N PHE A 58 4.65 -7.19 -10.22
CA PHE A 58 4.93 -7.13 -8.78
C PHE A 58 3.91 -7.86 -7.90
N VAL A 59 2.76 -8.24 -8.44
CA VAL A 59 1.70 -8.92 -7.69
C VAL A 59 1.67 -10.40 -8.09
N PRO A 60 1.66 -11.35 -7.13
CA PRO A 60 1.50 -12.76 -7.45
C PRO A 60 0.24 -13.03 -8.28
N LYS A 61 0.34 -13.94 -9.25
CA LYS A 61 -0.75 -14.22 -10.22
C LYS A 61 -2.06 -14.67 -9.58
N ASP A 62 -2.02 -15.21 -8.38
CA ASP A 62 -3.19 -15.67 -7.62
C ASP A 62 -3.75 -14.61 -6.67
N ALA A 63 -3.12 -13.45 -6.55
CA ALA A 63 -3.66 -12.35 -5.78
C ALA A 63 -4.79 -11.66 -6.53
N TRP A 64 -5.85 -11.34 -5.80
CA TRP A 64 -6.88 -10.43 -6.28
C TRP A 64 -6.45 -8.99 -5.99
N ILE A 65 -6.41 -8.15 -7.02
CA ILE A 65 -6.09 -6.73 -6.91
C ILE A 65 -7.06 -5.92 -7.78
N ALA A 66 -7.58 -4.82 -7.25
CA ALA A 66 -8.49 -3.94 -7.99
C ALA A 66 -8.35 -2.47 -7.56
N VAL A 67 -8.91 -1.57 -8.38
CA VAL A 67 -9.08 -0.15 -8.05
C VAL A 67 -10.43 0.04 -7.35
N GLY A 68 -10.45 0.87 -6.31
CA GLY A 68 -11.63 1.14 -5.50
C GLY A 68 -12.77 1.74 -6.31
N ASN A 69 -13.92 1.10 -6.28
CA ASN A 69 -15.22 1.64 -6.66
C ASN A 69 -16.28 0.93 -5.81
N THR A 70 -17.56 1.26 -5.98
CA THR A 70 -18.63 0.65 -5.17
C THR A 70 -18.60 -0.88 -5.21
N ASP A 71 -18.41 -1.48 -6.38
CA ASP A 71 -18.45 -2.94 -6.55
C ASP A 71 -17.20 -3.61 -5.99
N THR A 72 -16.01 -3.09 -6.32
CA THR A 72 -14.74 -3.67 -5.87
C THR A 72 -14.55 -3.48 -4.36
N MET A 73 -15.01 -2.38 -3.78
CA MET A 73 -15.01 -2.18 -2.32
C MET A 73 -15.97 -3.13 -1.62
N ASN A 74 -17.13 -3.39 -2.22
CA ASN A 74 -18.07 -4.38 -1.69
C ASN A 74 -17.49 -5.78 -1.75
N GLU A 75 -16.80 -6.15 -2.82
CA GLU A 75 -16.12 -7.44 -2.98
C GLU A 75 -14.93 -7.59 -2.02
N TRP A 76 -14.14 -6.53 -1.86
CA TRP A 76 -13.00 -6.47 -0.96
C TRP A 76 -13.43 -6.55 0.50
N GLY A 77 -14.50 -5.85 0.88
CA GLY A 77 -14.93 -5.69 2.27
C GLY A 77 -15.89 -6.74 2.83
N LYS A 78 -16.21 -7.83 2.11
CA LYS A 78 -17.22 -8.83 2.55
C LYS A 78 -17.02 -9.36 3.97
N ASP A 79 -15.76 -9.50 4.39
CA ASP A 79 -15.39 -10.08 5.70
C ASP A 79 -14.55 -9.14 6.58
N TYR A 80 -14.57 -7.84 6.26
CA TYR A 80 -13.71 -6.85 6.90
C TYR A 80 -14.37 -5.47 7.03
N ILE A 81 -13.76 -4.60 7.82
CA ILE A 81 -14.17 -3.20 7.91
C ILE A 81 -14.06 -2.54 6.53
N LYS A 82 -15.12 -1.84 6.13
CA LYS A 82 -15.15 -1.11 4.86
C LYS A 82 -14.48 0.26 5.03
N TYR A 83 -13.67 0.62 4.06
CA TYR A 83 -13.17 1.98 3.88
C TYR A 83 -14.16 2.72 3.00
N ASP A 84 -14.31 4.02 3.24
CA ASP A 84 -15.07 4.89 2.35
C ASP A 84 -14.12 5.49 1.31
N ILE A 85 -14.62 5.69 0.08
CA ILE A 85 -13.92 6.45 -0.95
C ILE A 85 -14.34 7.91 -0.79
N ARG A 86 -13.39 8.77 -0.43
CA ARG A 86 -13.61 10.22 -0.35
C ARG A 86 -13.87 10.82 -1.73
N SER A 87 -14.41 12.03 -1.77
CA SER A 87 -14.65 12.76 -3.02
C SER A 87 -13.38 13.07 -3.81
N ASP A 88 -12.23 13.16 -3.12
CA ASP A 88 -10.91 13.29 -3.74
C ASP A 88 -10.38 11.95 -4.26
N GLY A 89 -10.99 10.81 -3.92
CA GLY A 89 -10.56 9.47 -4.36
C GLY A 89 -9.56 8.80 -3.43
N PHE A 90 -9.22 9.39 -2.28
CA PHE A 90 -8.52 8.67 -1.22
C PHE A 90 -9.46 7.70 -0.50
N PHE A 91 -8.88 6.66 0.09
CA PHE A 91 -9.60 5.88 1.09
C PHE A 91 -9.57 6.60 2.44
N SER A 92 -10.68 6.53 3.16
CA SER A 92 -10.79 7.00 4.54
C SER A 92 -11.29 5.90 5.46
N TYR A 93 -10.74 5.89 6.66
CA TYR A 93 -11.17 5.00 7.74
C TYR A 93 -11.73 5.82 8.91
N PRO A 94 -12.90 5.48 9.50
CA PRO A 94 -13.57 6.30 10.52
C PRO A 94 -12.78 6.63 11.78
N LYS A 95 -11.63 6.00 12.04
CA LYS A 95 -10.77 6.28 13.22
C LYS A 95 -9.33 6.64 12.89
N SER A 96 -9.00 6.91 11.62
CA SER A 96 -7.67 7.36 11.24
C SER A 96 -7.77 8.65 10.42
N PRO A 97 -7.02 9.71 10.78
CA PRO A 97 -6.91 10.89 9.92
C PRO A 97 -6.05 10.63 8.67
N ASN A 98 -5.35 9.49 8.60
CA ASN A 98 -4.42 9.21 7.53
C ASN A 98 -5.11 8.90 6.21
N LEU A 99 -4.49 9.38 5.13
CA LEU A 99 -4.93 9.19 3.75
C LEU A 99 -4.30 7.91 3.20
N VAL A 100 -5.15 7.02 2.72
CA VAL A 100 -4.79 5.64 2.41
C VAL A 100 -4.82 5.43 0.88
N LEU A 101 -3.68 5.01 0.31
CA LEU A 101 -3.51 4.80 -1.14
C LEU A 101 -3.73 3.35 -1.59
N GLY A 102 -3.55 2.38 -0.70
CA GLY A 102 -3.75 0.97 -0.96
C GLY A 102 -4.09 0.24 0.34
N VAL A 103 -4.83 -0.86 0.28
CA VAL A 103 -5.10 -1.70 1.44
C VAL A 103 -5.17 -3.17 1.04
N THR A 104 -4.45 -4.00 1.77
CA THR A 104 -4.63 -5.45 1.74
C THR A 104 -5.60 -5.89 2.82
N ASN A 105 -6.59 -6.70 2.47
CA ASN A 105 -7.54 -7.23 3.44
C ASN A 105 -6.85 -8.34 4.27
N PRO A 106 -6.71 -8.21 5.60
CA PRO A 106 -5.99 -9.20 6.42
C PRO A 106 -6.75 -10.52 6.58
N VAL A 107 -7.99 -10.60 6.10
CA VAL A 107 -8.84 -11.78 6.18
C VAL A 107 -8.77 -12.58 4.89
N SER A 108 -8.81 -11.88 3.75
CA SER A 108 -8.94 -12.50 2.42
C SER A 108 -7.74 -12.31 1.51
N GLY A 109 -6.73 -11.51 1.90
CA GLY A 109 -5.58 -11.17 1.09
C GLY A 109 -5.89 -10.25 -0.10
N LYS A 110 -7.15 -9.88 -0.32
CA LYS A 110 -7.54 -9.01 -1.45
C LYS A 110 -6.85 -7.64 -1.32
N ILE A 111 -6.24 -7.17 -2.39
CA ILE A 111 -5.62 -5.84 -2.46
C ILE A 111 -6.59 -4.87 -3.13
N ILE A 112 -6.78 -3.68 -2.55
CA ILE A 112 -7.53 -2.60 -3.18
C ILE A 112 -6.70 -1.31 -3.21
N LEU A 113 -6.72 -0.61 -4.35
CA LEU A 113 -5.99 0.63 -4.57
C LEU A 113 -6.93 1.84 -4.66
N ALA A 114 -6.51 2.97 -4.11
CA ALA A 114 -7.30 4.19 -4.07
C ALA A 114 -7.44 4.83 -5.47
N PRO A 115 -8.65 5.26 -5.88
CA PRO A 115 -8.89 5.92 -7.17
C PRO A 115 -7.99 7.12 -7.46
N ILE A 116 -7.57 7.84 -6.42
CA ILE A 116 -6.69 9.01 -6.55
C ILE A 116 -5.37 8.68 -7.26
N LEU A 117 -4.91 7.41 -7.24
CA LEU A 117 -3.74 6.96 -7.99
C LEU A 117 -3.90 7.08 -9.52
N PHE A 118 -5.12 7.32 -10.01
CA PHE A 118 -5.46 7.40 -11.44
C PHE A 118 -5.99 8.78 -11.85
N ASN A 119 -5.79 9.81 -11.01
CA ASN A 119 -6.29 11.17 -11.25
C ASN A 119 -5.44 11.99 -12.24
N GLY A 120 -4.45 11.39 -12.89
CA GLY A 120 -3.52 12.06 -13.79
C GLY A 120 -2.34 12.78 -13.11
N LYS A 121 -2.26 12.79 -11.77
CA LYS A 121 -1.15 13.38 -11.01
C LYS A 121 -0.18 12.34 -10.48
N SER A 122 -0.69 11.21 -10.00
CA SER A 122 0.14 10.08 -9.56
C SER A 122 0.88 9.49 -10.75
N THR A 123 2.16 9.16 -10.58
CA THR A 123 3.00 8.63 -11.65
C THR A 123 2.99 7.10 -11.67
N ASN A 124 3.45 6.50 -12.76
CA ASN A 124 3.68 5.05 -12.84
C ASN A 124 4.61 4.55 -11.73
N TYR A 125 5.62 5.35 -11.36
CA TYR A 125 6.51 5.08 -10.25
C TYR A 125 5.75 5.02 -8.92
N GLY A 126 4.92 6.03 -8.62
CA GLY A 126 4.12 6.08 -7.38
C GLY A 126 3.07 4.96 -7.32
N LEU A 127 2.45 4.61 -8.46
CA LEU A 127 1.55 3.46 -8.53
C LEU A 127 2.29 2.15 -8.23
N ALA A 128 3.50 1.96 -8.77
CA ALA A 128 4.28 0.75 -8.56
C ALA A 128 4.78 0.62 -7.11
N ASP A 129 5.19 1.72 -6.49
CA ASP A 129 5.55 1.79 -5.07
C ASP A 129 4.41 1.26 -4.17
N VAL A 130 3.20 1.78 -4.36
CA VAL A 130 2.00 1.31 -3.61
C VAL A 130 1.69 -0.15 -3.91
N ILE A 131 1.78 -0.59 -5.18
CA ILE A 131 1.51 -1.98 -5.54
C ILE A 131 2.52 -2.95 -4.91
N ILE A 132 3.80 -2.58 -4.83
CA ILE A 132 4.83 -3.40 -4.20
C ILE A 132 4.59 -3.50 -2.68
N HIS A 133 4.27 -2.36 -2.04
CA HIS A 133 3.92 -2.30 -0.62
C HIS A 133 2.75 -3.24 -0.29
N GLU A 134 1.63 -3.09 -1.01
CA GLU A 134 0.45 -3.94 -0.80
C GLU A 134 0.67 -5.41 -1.22
N GLY A 135 1.45 -5.63 -2.28
CA GLY A 135 1.87 -6.97 -2.70
C GLY A 135 2.62 -7.72 -1.59
N LYS A 136 3.41 -6.99 -0.79
CA LYS A 136 4.11 -7.56 0.35
C LYS A 136 3.17 -7.94 1.49
N HIS A 137 2.16 -7.12 1.81
CA HIS A 137 1.11 -7.51 2.75
C HIS A 137 0.38 -8.77 2.30
N PHE A 138 0.05 -8.89 1.00
CA PHE A 138 -0.54 -10.11 0.47
C PHE A 138 0.36 -11.33 0.68
N LEU A 139 1.66 -11.22 0.39
CA LEU A 139 2.61 -12.32 0.59
C LEU A 139 2.71 -12.72 2.07
N ASN A 140 2.71 -11.76 2.99
CA ASN A 140 2.73 -12.05 4.42
C ASN A 140 1.44 -12.76 4.86
N TRP A 141 0.27 -12.29 4.40
CA TRP A 141 -1.02 -12.97 4.61
C TRP A 141 -1.00 -14.40 4.07
N LYS A 142 -0.58 -14.60 2.82
CA LYS A 142 -0.53 -15.90 2.16
C LYS A 142 0.38 -16.89 2.89
N ASN A 143 1.47 -16.39 3.47
CA ASN A 143 2.43 -17.20 4.22
C ASN A 143 2.09 -17.33 5.72
N GLY A 144 1.03 -16.68 6.20
CA GLY A 144 0.66 -16.70 7.62
C GLY A 144 1.64 -15.95 8.54
N VAL A 145 2.40 -14.99 8.00
CA VAL A 145 3.41 -14.21 8.74
C VAL A 145 2.86 -12.82 9.08
N PHE A 146 3.25 -12.28 10.24
CA PHE A 146 2.82 -10.98 10.76
C PHE A 146 1.29 -10.79 10.80
N GLN A 147 0.55 -11.90 10.97
CA GLN A 147 -0.90 -11.89 11.06
C GLN A 147 -1.39 -11.63 12.49
N GLY A 148 -2.56 -11.00 12.60
CA GLY A 148 -3.27 -10.78 13.86
C GLY A 148 -3.48 -9.31 14.18
N THR A 149 -4.08 -9.03 15.35
CA THR A 149 -4.43 -7.66 15.77
C THR A 149 -3.45 -7.10 16.79
N HIS A 150 -2.35 -7.81 17.05
CA HIS A 150 -1.36 -7.37 18.01
C HIS A 150 -0.55 -6.22 17.41
N PRO A 151 -0.39 -5.07 18.09
CA PRO A 151 0.27 -3.89 17.52
C PRO A 151 1.68 -4.17 16.95
N MET A 152 2.45 -5.05 17.59
CA MET A 152 3.76 -5.47 17.09
C MET A 152 3.67 -6.24 15.77
N MET A 153 2.66 -7.10 15.59
CA MET A 153 2.49 -7.84 14.33
C MET A 153 2.14 -6.88 13.19
N ILE A 154 1.24 -5.93 13.45
CA ILE A 154 0.88 -4.88 12.49
C ILE A 154 2.11 -4.06 12.13
N ALA A 155 2.89 -3.60 13.12
CA ALA A 155 4.07 -2.80 12.84
C ALA A 155 5.17 -3.58 12.08
N LEU A 156 5.36 -4.87 12.38
CA LEU A 156 6.29 -5.72 11.63
C LEU A 156 5.83 -5.96 10.19
N ASP A 157 4.52 -6.12 9.98
CA ASP A 157 3.94 -6.26 8.65
C ASP A 157 4.22 -5.03 7.80
N GLU A 158 3.91 -3.83 8.32
CA GLU A 158 4.14 -2.54 7.67
C GLU A 158 5.63 -2.27 7.42
N VAL A 159 6.49 -2.49 8.42
CA VAL A 159 7.95 -2.36 8.24
C VAL A 159 8.42 -3.26 7.10
N SER A 160 7.93 -4.50 7.01
CA SER A 160 8.33 -5.40 5.94
C SER A 160 7.86 -4.94 4.56
N ALA A 161 6.69 -4.29 4.47
CA ALA A 161 6.15 -3.72 3.24
C ALA A 161 6.95 -2.49 2.78
N TYR A 162 7.27 -1.57 3.70
CA TYR A 162 8.14 -0.42 3.41
C TYR A 162 9.55 -0.85 2.99
N LEU A 163 10.12 -1.90 3.60
CA LEU A 163 11.42 -2.44 3.19
C LEU A 163 11.35 -3.05 1.80
N ALA A 164 10.30 -3.82 1.48
CA ALA A 164 10.12 -4.40 0.16
C ALA A 164 10.00 -3.32 -0.93
N ALA A 165 9.22 -2.26 -0.69
CA ALA A 165 9.14 -1.11 -1.58
C ALA A 165 10.51 -0.40 -1.69
N GLY A 166 11.19 -0.19 -0.56
CA GLY A 166 12.52 0.43 -0.47
C GLY A 166 13.62 -0.29 -1.25
N GLU A 167 13.57 -1.62 -1.34
CA GLU A 167 14.50 -2.42 -2.16
C GLU A 167 14.39 -2.07 -3.66
N TRP A 168 13.19 -1.74 -4.13
CA TRP A 168 12.93 -1.38 -5.53
C TRP A 168 13.21 0.08 -5.81
N THR A 169 12.80 0.97 -4.91
CA THR A 169 12.94 2.43 -5.07
C THR A 169 14.33 2.95 -4.70
N GLY A 170 15.10 2.16 -3.95
CA GLY A 170 16.37 2.57 -3.33
C GLY A 170 16.21 3.55 -2.17
N VAL A 171 14.99 3.84 -1.72
CA VAL A 171 14.67 4.73 -0.60
C VAL A 171 13.49 4.17 0.16
N ILE A 172 13.65 4.00 1.48
CA ILE A 172 12.55 3.56 2.33
C ILE A 172 11.64 4.77 2.61
N GLY A 173 10.32 4.60 2.43
CA GLY A 173 9.33 5.63 2.73
C GLY A 173 9.32 6.01 4.22
N SER A 174 9.18 7.30 4.52
CA SER A 174 9.25 7.86 5.88
C SER A 174 8.13 7.35 6.81
N GLY A 175 7.00 6.90 6.29
CA GLY A 175 5.95 6.24 7.07
C GLY A 175 6.45 5.03 7.88
N ILE A 176 7.59 4.41 7.50
CA ILE A 176 8.23 3.35 8.30
C ILE A 176 8.57 3.79 9.73
N GLU A 177 8.85 5.08 9.96
CA GLU A 177 9.31 5.61 11.25
C GLU A 177 8.25 5.45 12.34
N ASP A 178 6.96 5.61 11.99
CA ASP A 178 5.85 5.43 12.92
C ASP A 178 5.74 3.97 13.41
N PHE A 179 6.00 3.01 12.51
CA PHE A 179 5.97 1.59 12.82
C PHE A 179 7.20 1.15 13.61
N ILE A 180 8.39 1.65 13.27
CA ILE A 180 9.59 1.46 14.09
C ILE A 180 9.37 2.04 15.50
N GLY A 181 8.80 3.24 15.60
CA GLY A 181 8.45 3.86 16.87
C GLY A 181 7.48 3.01 17.69
N THR A 182 6.50 2.37 17.04
CA THR A 182 5.57 1.43 17.69
C THR A 182 6.30 0.19 18.25
N ILE A 183 7.23 -0.39 17.47
CA ILE A 183 8.04 -1.53 17.91
C ILE A 183 8.92 -1.14 19.11
N VAL A 184 9.60 0.01 19.03
CA VAL A 184 10.47 0.51 20.10
C VAL A 184 9.69 0.74 21.38
N LYS A 185 8.53 1.42 21.32
CA LYS A 185 7.65 1.65 22.49
C LYS A 185 7.23 0.34 23.13
N TYR A 186 6.83 -0.64 22.31
CA TYR A 186 6.42 -1.96 22.80
C TYR A 186 7.58 -2.69 23.48
N MET A 187 8.75 -2.77 22.84
CA MET A 187 9.92 -3.47 23.36
C MET A 187 10.48 -2.86 24.64
N LEU A 188 10.37 -1.53 24.79
CA LEU A 188 10.86 -0.79 25.95
C LEU A 188 9.82 -0.61 27.05
N ASN A 189 8.60 -1.16 26.90
CA ASN A 189 7.48 -0.97 27.85
C ASN A 189 7.17 0.50 28.18
N PHE A 190 7.44 1.43 27.26
CA PHE A 190 7.01 2.81 27.44
C PHE A 190 5.48 2.86 27.32
N LYS A 191 4.81 3.02 28.48
CA LYS A 191 3.37 3.28 28.57
C LYS A 191 3.07 4.75 28.34
#